data_AF-A0A0B7MMU3-F1
#
_entry.id   AF-A0A0B7MMU3-F1
#
_cell.length_a   1.000
_cell.length_b   1.000
_cell.length_c   1.000
_cell.angle_alpha   90.00
_cell.angle_beta   90.00
_cell.angle_gamma   90.00
#
_symmetry.space_group_name_H-M   'P 1'
#
loop_
_entity.id
_entity.type
_entity.pdbx_description
1 polymer ?
#
loop_
_entity_poly.entity_id
_entity_poly.type
_entity_poly.pdbx_seq_one_letter_code
_entity_poly.pdbx_strand_id
1 'polypeptide(L)'
;MRVIDMSWFDNGGTVPSINTSELLSCKIPFPPIEEQQAIVIYIETKIKVIEKHIDAIQSKINLLREYRTSLISAVVTGKVDVRHIPVEDTDEFIEDIAEDEEGVFEEEIGEEDKEVLICQPTQKKPDWKI
;
A
#
# COMPACT_ATOMS: atom_id res chain seq x y z
N MET A 1 -12.10 6.38 -2.38
CA MET A 1 -11.96 7.85 -2.22
C MET A 1 -11.04 8.07 -1.03
N ARG A 2 -9.81 8.55 -1.26
CA ARG A 2 -8.88 8.88 -0.16
C ARG A 2 -9.34 10.20 0.43
N VAL A 3 -9.68 10.20 1.72
CA VAL A 3 -10.16 11.38 2.44
C VAL A 3 -9.06 11.89 3.34
N ILE A 4 -8.97 13.21 3.48
CA ILE A 4 -8.13 13.82 4.51
C ILE A 4 -8.79 13.49 5.85
N ASP A 5 -8.04 12.87 6.76
CA ASP A 5 -8.52 12.60 8.11
C ASP A 5 -8.66 13.94 8.86
N MET A 6 -9.90 14.36 9.07
CA MET A 6 -10.25 15.61 9.76
C MET A 6 -10.61 15.39 11.23
N SER A 7 -10.36 14.19 11.79
CA SER A 7 -10.64 13.87 13.20
C SER A 7 -9.92 14.79 14.19
N TRP A 8 -8.80 15.40 13.79
CA TRP A 8 -8.09 16.41 14.58
C TRP A 8 -8.85 17.72 14.79
N PHE A 9 -9.87 17.99 13.96
CA PHE A 9 -10.74 19.16 14.07
C PHE A 9 -12.10 18.83 14.69
N ASP A 10 -12.29 17.60 15.18
CA ASP A 10 -13.53 17.23 15.83
C ASP A 10 -13.60 17.79 17.25
N ASN A 11 -14.77 18.33 17.61
CA ASN A 11 -15.02 18.98 18.89
C ASN A 11 -15.38 17.97 20.02
N GLY A 12 -15.24 16.67 19.77
CA GLY A 12 -15.45 15.60 20.76
C GLY A 12 -16.91 15.44 21.21
N GLY A 13 -17.87 15.97 20.44
CA GLY A 13 -19.29 15.86 20.73
C GLY A 13 -19.87 14.50 20.33
N THR A 14 -21.10 14.20 20.79
CA THR A 14 -21.84 12.97 20.42
C THR A 14 -22.10 12.87 18.91
N VAL A 15 -22.17 14.02 18.24
CA VAL A 15 -22.19 14.13 16.77
C VAL A 15 -20.88 14.78 16.36
N PRO A 16 -20.04 14.10 15.55
CA PRO A 16 -18.79 14.67 15.10
C PRO A 16 -19.10 15.93 14.30
N SER A 17 -18.49 17.04 14.69
CA SER A 17 -18.72 18.34 14.06
C SER A 17 -17.45 19.16 14.04
N ILE A 18 -17.17 19.70 12.87
CA ILE A 18 -16.03 20.58 12.65
C ILE A 18 -16.52 22.01 12.80
N ASN A 19 -15.95 22.75 13.73
CA ASN A 19 -16.25 24.16 13.88
C ASN A 19 -15.65 24.93 12.70
N THR A 20 -16.48 25.75 12.04
CA THR A 20 -16.04 26.59 10.92
C THR A 20 -14.91 27.54 11.32
N SER A 21 -14.90 27.99 12.57
CA SER A 21 -13.85 28.86 13.11
C SER A 21 -12.51 28.13 13.22
N GLU A 22 -12.53 26.85 13.61
CA GLU A 22 -11.32 26.03 13.72
C GLU A 22 -10.75 25.69 12.35
N LEU A 23 -11.62 25.36 11.39
CA LEU A 23 -11.22 25.09 10.02
C LEU A 23 -10.58 26.32 9.35
N LEU A 24 -11.15 27.51 9.57
CA LEU A 24 -10.57 28.77 9.07
C LEU A 24 -9.25 29.13 9.76
N SER A 25 -9.04 28.69 11.00
CA SER A 25 -7.78 28.90 11.73
C SER A 25 -6.67 27.91 11.34
N CYS A 26 -6.99 26.91 10.52
CA CYS A 26 -6.02 25.91 10.08
C CYS A 26 -4.95 26.55 9.20
N LYS A 27 -3.70 26.52 9.68
CA LYS A 27 -2.54 26.96 8.91
C LYS A 27 -2.08 25.81 8.03
N ILE A 28 -2.18 26.00 6.72
CA ILE A 28 -1.64 25.07 5.72
C ILE A 28 -0.39 25.67 5.07
N PRO A 29 0.61 24.85 4.72
CA PRO A 29 1.74 25.31 3.92
C PRO A 29 1.22 25.75 2.54
N PHE A 30 1.64 26.94 2.10
CA PHE A 30 1.27 27.49 0.79
C PHE A 30 2.54 27.84 0.00
N PRO A 31 3.22 26.82 -0.59
CA PRO A 31 4.42 27.03 -1.38
C PRO A 31 4.11 27.70 -2.73
N PRO A 32 5.11 28.20 -3.47
CA PRO A 32 4.94 28.73 -4.83
C PRO A 32 4.30 27.72 -5.79
N ILE A 33 3.66 28.21 -6.85
CA ILE A 33 2.92 27.35 -7.79
C ILE A 33 3.82 26.33 -8.49
N GLU A 34 5.07 26.69 -8.74
CA GLU A 34 6.08 25.82 -9.35
C GLU A 34 6.41 24.63 -8.44
N GLU A 35 6.55 24.87 -7.14
CA GLU A 35 6.82 23.83 -6.14
C GLU A 35 5.59 22.93 -5.95
N GLN A 36 4.38 23.50 -5.93
CA GLN A 36 3.15 22.71 -5.88
C GLN A 36 3.05 21.73 -7.06
N GLN A 37 3.37 22.20 -8.28
CA GLN A 37 3.36 21.35 -9.47
C GLN A 37 4.43 20.26 -9.40
N ALA A 38 5.63 20.58 -8.94
CA ALA A 38 6.70 19.59 -8.76
C ALA A 38 6.30 18.49 -7.77
N ILE A 39 5.71 18.85 -6.63
CA ILE A 39 5.20 17.90 -5.63
C ILE A 39 4.14 16.98 -6.24
N VAL A 40 3.17 17.53 -6.98
CA VAL A 40 2.11 16.75 -7.63
C VAL A 40 2.70 15.76 -8.63
N ILE A 41 3.60 16.21 -9.51
CA ILE A 41 4.25 15.36 -10.51
C ILE A 41 5.01 14.21 -9.84
N TYR A 42 5.74 14.50 -8.76
CA TYR A 42 6.48 13.49 -8.00
C TYR A 42 5.54 12.43 -7.42
N ILE A 43 4.48 12.85 -6.73
CA ILE A 43 3.50 11.95 -6.12
C ILE A 43 2.79 11.10 -7.19
N GLU A 44 2.35 11.70 -8.29
CA GLU A 44 1.70 10.98 -9.38
C GLU A 44 2.62 9.93 -10.00
N THR A 45 3.91 10.25 -10.14
CA THR A 45 4.90 9.31 -10.69
C THR A 45 5.08 8.10 -9.78
N LYS A 46 5.22 8.32 -8.47
CA LYS A 46 5.35 7.21 -7.50
C LYS A 46 4.06 6.38 -7.40
N ILE A 47 2.89 7.01 -7.47
CA ILE A 47 1.59 6.31 -7.47
C ILE A 47 1.48 5.37 -8.69
N LYS A 48 1.84 5.84 -9.89
CA LYS A 48 1.78 5.02 -11.12
C LYS A 48 2.64 3.76 -11.02
N VAL A 49 3.81 3.85 -10.37
CA VAL A 49 4.66 2.68 -10.14
C VAL A 49 3.92 1.67 -9.26
N ILE A 50 3.38 2.12 -8.13
CA ILE A 50 2.62 1.27 -7.20
C ILE A 50 1.42 0.62 -7.90
N GLU A 51 0.64 1.38 -8.67
CA GLU A 51 -0.51 0.86 -9.41
C GLU A 51 -0.10 -0.24 -10.40
N LYS A 52 1.00 -0.06 -11.13
CA LYS A 52 1.53 -1.09 -12.03
C LYS A 52 1.91 -2.38 -11.29
N HIS A 53 2.49 -2.28 -10.10
CA HIS A 53 2.81 -3.47 -9.29
C HIS A 53 1.55 -4.17 -8.80
N ILE A 54 0.54 -3.42 -8.35
CA ILE A 54 -0.75 -3.97 -7.94
C ILE A 54 -1.39 -4.75 -9.09
N ASP A 55 -1.44 -4.16 -10.29
CA ASP A 55 -2.03 -4.80 -11.47
C ASP A 55 -1.29 -6.09 -11.87
N ALA A 56 0.05 -6.08 -11.78
CA ALA A 56 0.87 -7.25 -12.07
C ALA A 56 0.60 -8.39 -11.06
N ILE A 57 0.50 -8.07 -9.78
CA ILE A 57 0.20 -9.07 -8.73
C ILE A 57 -1.21 -9.62 -8.90
N GLN A 58 -2.20 -8.76 -9.16
CA GLN A 58 -3.58 -9.20 -9.39
C GLN A 58 -3.70 -10.13 -10.61
N SER A 59 -2.97 -9.82 -11.69
CA SER A 59 -2.91 -10.67 -12.88
C SER A 59 -2.31 -12.05 -12.57
N LYS A 60 -1.22 -12.10 -11.79
CA LYS A 60 -0.62 -13.37 -11.33
C LYS A 60 -1.58 -14.19 -10.47
N ILE A 61 -2.30 -13.55 -9.54
CA ILE A 61 -3.30 -14.22 -8.69
C ILE A 61 -4.40 -14.83 -9.55
N ASN A 62 -4.90 -14.10 -10.55
CA ASN A 62 -5.93 -14.61 -11.44
C ASN A 62 -5.44 -15.81 -12.24
N LEU A 63 -4.24 -15.74 -12.80
CA LEU A 63 -3.62 -16.86 -13.53
C LEU A 63 -3.46 -18.10 -12.65
N LEU A 64 -2.99 -17.94 -11.40
CA LEU A 64 -2.87 -19.05 -10.45
C LEU A 64 -4.21 -19.67 -10.08
N ARG A 65 -5.27 -18.85 -9.95
CA ARG A 65 -6.64 -19.34 -9.71
C ARG A 65 -7.20 -20.13 -10.88
N GLU A 66 -7.00 -19.64 -12.11
CA GLU A 66 -7.37 -20.34 -13.33
C GLU A 66 -6.61 -21.66 -13.46
N TYR A 67 -5.30 -21.64 -13.23
CA TYR A 67 -4.44 -22.82 -13.24
C TYR A 67 -4.90 -23.86 -12.22
N ARG A 68 -5.13 -23.45 -10.96
CA ARG A 68 -5.66 -24.33 -9.92
C ARG A 68 -6.97 -24.99 -10.34
N THR A 69 -7.89 -24.22 -10.89
CA THR A 69 -9.20 -24.72 -11.32
C THR A 69 -9.07 -25.72 -12.47
N SER A 70 -8.23 -25.40 -13.46
CA SER A 70 -7.92 -26.29 -14.58
C SER A 70 -7.25 -27.58 -14.12
N LEU A 71 -6.30 -27.50 -13.19
CA LEU A 71 -5.60 -28.64 -12.62
C LEU A 71 -6.56 -29.56 -11.86
N ILE A 72 -7.41 -29.01 -10.99
CA ILE A 72 -8.44 -29.79 -10.29
C ILE A 72 -9.36 -30.49 -11.30
N SER A 73 -9.81 -29.77 -12.33
CA SER A 73 -10.63 -30.35 -13.40
C SER A 73 -9.91 -31.49 -14.13
N ALA A 74 -8.63 -31.32 -14.46
CA ALA A 74 -7.82 -32.34 -15.12
C ALA A 74 -7.64 -33.59 -14.25
N VAL A 75 -7.45 -33.41 -12.94
CA VAL A 75 -7.33 -34.52 -11.98
C VAL A 75 -8.67 -35.25 -11.83
N VAL A 76 -9.78 -34.52 -11.62
CA VAL A 76 -11.11 -35.14 -11.43
C VAL A 76 -11.62 -35.82 -12.70
N THR A 77 -11.25 -35.30 -13.88
CA THR A 77 -11.57 -35.94 -15.17
C THR A 77 -10.61 -37.10 -15.52
N GLY A 78 -9.65 -37.41 -14.65
CA GLY A 78 -8.69 -38.51 -14.84
C GLY A 78 -7.67 -38.26 -15.95
N LYS A 79 -7.55 -37.02 -16.45
CA LYS A 79 -6.49 -36.63 -17.39
C LYS A 79 -5.12 -36.58 -16.72
N VAL A 80 -5.09 -36.38 -15.41
CA VAL A 80 -3.88 -36.42 -14.57
C VAL A 80 -4.12 -37.44 -13.45
N ASP A 81 -3.29 -38.50 -13.38
CA ASP A 81 -3.39 -39.53 -12.34
C ASP A 81 -2.45 -39.20 -11.17
N VAL A 82 -3.02 -39.12 -9.96
CA VAL A 82 -2.33 -38.68 -8.74
C VAL A 82 -2.23 -39.78 -7.68
N ARG A 83 -2.70 -41.00 -7.99
CA ARG A 83 -2.81 -42.11 -7.01
C ARG A 83 -1.49 -42.67 -6.50
N HIS A 84 -0.41 -42.49 -7.25
CA HIS A 84 0.92 -43.00 -6.90
C HIS A 84 1.92 -41.89 -6.55
N ILE A 85 1.43 -40.67 -6.34
CA ILE A 85 2.27 -39.53 -5.99
C ILE A 85 2.42 -39.53 -4.46
N PRO A 86 3.65 -39.69 -3.91
CA PRO A 86 3.88 -39.52 -2.49
C PRO A 86 3.57 -38.06 -2.11
N VAL A 87 2.78 -37.86 -1.07
CA VAL A 87 2.48 -36.52 -0.54
C VAL A 87 3.50 -36.26 0.55
N GLU A 88 4.42 -35.33 0.29
CA GLU A 88 5.32 -34.80 1.31
C GLU A 88 4.56 -33.78 2.18
N ASP A 89 4.82 -33.78 3.49
CA ASP A 89 4.14 -32.88 4.43
C ASP A 89 4.58 -31.44 4.13
N THR A 90 3.64 -30.64 3.59
CA THR A 90 3.92 -29.30 3.07
C THR A 90 4.22 -28.26 4.15
N ASP A 91 4.11 -28.63 5.42
CA ASP A 91 4.34 -27.73 6.56
C ASP A 91 5.82 -27.34 6.69
N GLU A 92 6.76 -28.19 6.23
CA GLU A 92 8.20 -27.85 6.19
C GLU A 92 8.55 -26.87 5.05
N PHE A 93 7.76 -26.83 3.96
CA PHE A 93 8.06 -26.03 2.76
C PHE A 93 7.67 -24.55 2.86
N ILE A 94 6.82 -24.19 3.83
CA ILE A 94 6.35 -22.81 4.02
C ILE A 94 7.40 -21.97 4.76
N GLU A 95 8.19 -22.61 5.63
CA GLU A 95 9.26 -21.95 6.40
C GLU A 95 10.36 -21.40 5.46
N ASP A 96 10.75 -22.18 4.45
CA ASP A 96 11.78 -21.80 3.46
C ASP A 96 11.37 -20.57 2.60
N ILE A 97 10.08 -20.40 2.28
CA ILE A 97 9.60 -19.26 1.47
C ILE A 97 9.54 -17.97 2.31
N ALA A 98 9.26 -18.09 3.61
CA ALA A 98 9.21 -16.95 4.52
C ALA A 98 10.61 -16.34 4.76
N GLU A 99 11.68 -17.13 4.62
CA GLU A 99 13.07 -16.66 4.73
C GLU A 99 13.53 -15.87 3.50
N ASP A 100 12.99 -16.17 2.30
CA ASP A 100 13.36 -15.52 1.05
C ASP A 100 12.64 -14.15 0.81
N GLU A 101 11.53 -13.86 1.49
CA GLU A 101 10.82 -12.58 1.34
C GLU A 101 11.52 -11.38 2.03
N GLU A 102 12.51 -11.61 2.89
CA GLU A 102 13.37 -10.54 3.44
C GLU A 102 14.39 -10.03 2.39
N GLY A 103 14.54 -10.69 1.23
CA GLY A 103 15.63 -10.46 0.28
C GLY A 103 15.30 -9.69 -1.00
N VAL A 104 14.05 -9.27 -1.25
CA VAL A 104 13.67 -8.61 -2.51
C VAL A 104 12.83 -7.36 -2.28
N PHE A 105 13.48 -6.25 -1.92
CA PHE A 105 13.27 -4.90 -2.49
C PHE A 105 14.22 -3.87 -1.82
N GLU A 106 15.52 -4.00 -2.04
CA GLU A 106 16.39 -2.81 -2.10
C GLU A 106 16.48 -2.39 -3.58
N GLU A 107 15.39 -1.86 -4.12
CA GLU A 107 15.55 -0.99 -5.29
C GLU A 107 16.26 0.25 -4.75
N GLU A 108 17.49 0.49 -5.22
CA GLU A 108 18.30 1.67 -4.91
C GLU A 108 17.39 2.91 -4.93
N ILE A 109 17.00 3.37 -3.73
CA ILE A 109 16.60 4.75 -3.57
C ILE A 109 17.89 5.51 -3.85
N GLY A 110 18.00 6.03 -5.08
CA GLY A 110 19.07 6.93 -5.47
C GLY A 110 19.32 7.90 -4.33
N GLU A 111 20.58 7.99 -3.93
CA GLU A 111 21.02 8.56 -2.65
C GLU A 111 20.58 10.02 -2.41
N GLU A 112 20.02 10.66 -3.44
CA GLU A 112 19.51 12.02 -3.45
C GLU A 112 18.10 12.16 -2.83
N ASP A 113 17.30 11.10 -2.71
CA ASP A 113 15.96 11.15 -2.10
C ASP A 113 15.98 10.97 -0.56
N LYS A 114 17.15 10.84 0.09
CA LYS A 114 17.25 10.60 1.55
C LYS A 114 16.79 11.78 2.43
N GLU A 115 16.44 12.93 1.84
CA GLU A 115 15.68 13.98 2.50
C GLU A 115 14.17 13.88 2.15
N VAL A 116 13.58 12.69 2.18
CA VAL A 116 12.14 12.62 2.44
C VAL A 116 11.93 13.15 3.85
N LEU A 117 11.47 14.40 3.95
CA LEU A 117 10.78 14.89 5.14
C LEU A 117 9.59 13.94 5.36
N ILE A 118 9.82 12.86 6.10
CA ILE A 118 8.77 11.98 6.58
C ILE A 118 7.98 12.85 7.54
N CYS A 119 6.91 13.46 7.04
CA CYS A 119 5.95 14.18 7.86
C CYS A 119 5.26 13.13 8.74
N GLN A 120 5.89 12.80 9.85
CA GLN A 120 5.30 11.88 10.81
C GLN A 120 3.98 12.50 11.25
N PRO A 121 2.85 11.76 11.18
CA PRO A 121 1.59 12.27 11.68
C PRO A 121 1.79 12.65 13.14
N THR A 122 1.72 13.95 13.41
CA THR A 122 2.00 14.50 14.73
C THR A 122 0.96 13.92 15.70
N GLN A 123 1.38 13.06 16.62
CA GLN A 123 0.55 12.48 17.69
C GLN A 123 -0.01 13.54 18.66
N LYS A 124 0.36 14.80 18.45
CA LYS A 124 -0.01 15.96 19.26
C LYS A 124 -0.42 17.09 18.33
N LYS A 125 -1.54 17.75 18.64
CA LYS A 125 -2.00 18.96 17.94
C LYS A 125 -0.82 19.96 17.87
N PRO A 126 -0.34 20.32 16.67
CA PRO A 126 0.82 21.22 16.56
C PRO A 126 0.46 22.58 17.16
N ASP A 127 1.28 23.07 18.08
CA ASP A 127 1.08 24.36 18.76
C ASP A 127 1.58 25.47 17.82
N TRP A 128 0.73 25.93 16.91
CA TRP A 128 1.08 26.94 15.89
C TRP A 128 1.19 28.38 16.43
N LYS A 129 1.61 28.54 17.68
CA LYS A 129 1.84 29.84 18.33
C LYS A 129 3.05 30.54 17.71
N ILE A 130 2.81 31.75 17.22
CA ILE A 130 3.84 32.76 16.98
C ILE A 130 4.01 33.53 18.28
#